data_AF-A0A7V0Y1H6-F1
#
_entry.id   AF-A0A7V0Y1H6-F1
#
_cell.length_a   1.000
_cell.length_b   1.000
_cell.length_c   1.000
_cell.angle_alpha   90.00
_cell.angle_beta   90.00
_cell.angle_gamma   90.00
#
_symmetry.space_group_name_H-M   'P 1'
#
loop_
_entity.id
_entity.type
_entity.pdbx_description
1 polymer ?
#
loop_
_entity_poly.entity_id
_entity_poly.type
_entity_poly.pdbx_seq_one_letter_code
_entity_poly.pdbx_strand_id
1 'polypeptide(L)'
;MGRYQFWFHGKDKKGRPLDENLLKAAEELAPMLTRYRQQEIDCESTCNDILQEAVEATSDAMRRKPIANVHGYITTIYKRNVDKSLDHDQNLVPVDDEFLEDLANTNHAPSFEEWIHERLILDQVFKLMDPYTERICRWRLEGYSESQIAKRLRMTPNAVSVRYTRGLKEAAKELLRGKGKSKRSDAR
;
A
#
# COMPACT_ATOMS: atom_id res chain seq x y z
N MET A 1 0.57 3.09 39.21
CA MET A 1 0.27 2.34 37.97
C MET A 1 -0.88 1.41 38.28
N GLY A 2 -2.09 1.69 37.75
CA GLY A 2 -3.24 0.80 37.92
C GLY A 2 -2.94 -0.51 37.20
N ARG A 3 -3.13 -1.65 37.87
CA ARG A 3 -3.02 -2.96 37.22
C ARG A 3 -4.15 -3.05 36.21
N TYR A 4 -3.82 -3.13 34.92
CA TYR A 4 -4.79 -3.46 33.88
C TYR A 4 -5.46 -4.79 34.25
N GLN A 5 -6.78 -4.77 34.37
CA GLN A 5 -7.56 -5.96 34.66
C GLN A 5 -8.06 -6.53 33.34
N PHE A 6 -7.61 -7.74 33.01
CA PHE A 6 -8.10 -8.45 31.84
C PHE A 6 -9.60 -8.67 31.95
N TRP A 7 -10.29 -8.40 30.85
CA TRP A 7 -11.75 -8.48 30.80
C TRP A 7 -12.16 -9.30 29.59
N PHE A 8 -12.96 -10.34 29.87
CA PHE A 8 -13.51 -11.23 28.88
C PHE A 8 -14.96 -10.87 28.58
N HIS A 9 -15.34 -10.91 27.32
CA HIS A 9 -16.74 -10.86 26.95
C HIS A 9 -17.41 -12.18 27.30
N GLY A 10 -18.60 -12.15 27.90
CA GLY A 10 -19.39 -13.37 28.14
C GLY A 10 -19.99 -14.01 26.88
N LYS A 11 -19.80 -13.39 25.72
CA LYS A 11 -20.30 -13.85 24.41
C LYS A 11 -19.18 -13.81 23.37
N ASP A 12 -19.21 -14.75 22.44
CA ASP A 12 -18.32 -14.77 21.29
C ASP A 12 -18.70 -13.73 20.24
N LYS A 13 -17.85 -13.53 19.22
CA LYS A 13 -18.12 -12.67 18.04
C LYS A 13 -19.40 -13.00 17.27
N LYS A 14 -19.99 -14.18 17.47
CA LYS A 14 -21.27 -14.61 16.86
C LYS A 14 -22.46 -14.39 17.81
N GLY A 15 -22.25 -13.75 18.96
CA GLY A 15 -23.26 -13.45 19.97
C GLY A 15 -23.64 -14.64 20.87
N ARG A 16 -22.90 -15.75 20.80
CA ARG A 16 -23.19 -16.98 21.56
C ARG A 16 -22.53 -16.92 22.94
N PRO A 17 -23.17 -17.45 23.99
CA PRO A 17 -22.58 -17.45 25.32
C PRO A 17 -21.34 -18.35 25.38
N LEU A 18 -20.34 -17.90 26.14
CA LEU A 18 -19.17 -18.68 26.50
C LEU A 18 -19.44 -19.47 27.80
N ASP A 19 -18.82 -20.64 27.93
CA ASP A 19 -18.95 -21.48 29.12
C ASP A 19 -18.29 -20.80 30.33
N GLU A 20 -18.98 -20.77 31.48
CA GLU A 20 -18.46 -20.13 32.69
C GLU A 20 -17.17 -20.78 33.20
N ASN A 21 -17.03 -22.10 33.09
CA ASN A 21 -15.81 -22.80 33.50
C ASN A 21 -14.63 -22.45 32.59
N LEU A 22 -14.90 -22.20 31.31
CA LEU A 22 -13.90 -21.73 30.36
C LEU A 22 -13.44 -20.31 30.70
N LEU A 23 -14.38 -19.41 31.00
CA LEU A 23 -14.08 -18.04 31.40
C LEU A 23 -13.24 -18.01 32.68
N LYS A 24 -13.60 -18.82 33.68
CA LYS A 24 -12.83 -18.95 34.92
C LYS A 24 -11.40 -19.43 34.68
N ALA A 25 -11.23 -20.47 33.86
CA ALA A 25 -9.91 -20.97 33.48
C ALA A 25 -9.08 -19.91 32.74
N ALA A 26 -9.73 -19.07 31.92
CA ALA A 26 -9.06 -17.99 31.22
C ALA A 26 -8.64 -16.85 32.18
N GLU A 27 -9.49 -16.48 33.13
CA GLU A 27 -9.17 -15.49 34.18
C GLU A 27 -7.99 -15.94 35.05
N GLU A 28 -7.93 -17.23 35.40
CA GLU A 28 -6.82 -17.81 36.17
C GLU A 28 -5.50 -17.79 35.37
N LEU A 29 -5.56 -18.02 34.05
CA LEU A 29 -4.39 -18.02 33.17
C LEU A 29 -3.94 -16.62 32.74
N ALA A 30 -4.83 -15.63 32.73
CA ALA A 30 -4.58 -14.31 32.15
C ALA A 30 -3.29 -13.64 32.69
N PRO A 31 -2.99 -13.62 34.00
CA PRO A 31 -1.77 -12.99 34.51
C PRO A 31 -0.47 -13.67 34.06
N MET A 32 -0.52 -14.98 33.77
CA MET A 32 0.62 -15.75 33.30
C MET A 32 0.81 -15.58 31.79
N LEU A 33 -0.28 -15.69 31.02
CA LEU A 33 -0.23 -15.60 29.56
C LEU A 33 0.15 -14.19 29.10
N THR A 34 -0.29 -13.15 29.77
CA THR A 34 -0.05 -11.77 29.30
C THR A 34 1.37 -11.29 29.58
N ARG A 35 2.11 -12.00 30.42
CA ARG A 35 3.57 -11.85 30.57
C ARG A 35 4.35 -12.55 29.47
N TYR A 36 3.74 -13.50 28.76
CA TYR A 36 4.40 -14.20 27.65
C TYR A 36 4.68 -13.20 26.53
N ARG A 37 5.96 -12.95 26.26
CA ARG A 37 6.43 -12.02 25.22
C ARG A 37 5.84 -10.61 25.32
N GLN A 38 5.51 -10.17 26.54
CA GLN A 38 4.95 -8.83 26.78
C GLN A 38 5.86 -7.71 26.27
N GLN A 39 7.18 -7.90 26.28
CA GLN A 39 8.14 -6.90 25.77
C GLN A 39 8.10 -6.75 24.25
N GLU A 40 7.49 -7.70 23.54
CA GLU A 40 7.39 -7.70 22.08
C GLU A 40 5.99 -7.28 21.62
N ILE A 41 5.00 -7.32 22.51
CA ILE A 41 3.64 -6.86 22.25
C ILE A 41 3.51 -5.46 22.85
N ASP A 42 3.50 -4.45 21.99
CA ASP A 42 3.58 -3.04 22.40
C ASP A 42 2.39 -2.54 23.26
N CYS A 43 1.28 -3.29 23.32
CA CYS A 43 0.05 -2.84 23.98
C CYS A 43 -0.67 -3.95 24.77
N GLU A 44 -1.06 -3.65 26.01
CA GLU A 44 -1.84 -4.55 26.89
C GLU A 44 -3.23 -4.87 26.32
N SER A 45 -3.85 -3.95 25.57
CA SER A 45 -5.11 -4.21 24.88
C SER A 45 -4.98 -5.29 23.81
N THR A 46 -3.87 -5.30 23.06
CA THR A 46 -3.59 -6.35 22.07
C THR A 46 -3.47 -7.72 22.75
N CYS A 47 -2.80 -7.79 23.91
CA CYS A 47 -2.77 -9.02 24.70
C CYS A 47 -4.17 -9.49 25.11
N ASN A 48 -5.07 -8.57 25.48
CA ASN A 48 -6.45 -8.91 25.85
C ASN A 48 -7.23 -9.44 24.64
N ASP A 49 -7.09 -8.81 23.48
CA ASP A 49 -7.76 -9.23 22.24
C ASP A 49 -7.32 -10.63 21.80
N ILE A 50 -6.01 -10.91 21.84
CA ILE A 50 -5.43 -12.22 21.54
C ILE A 50 -5.95 -13.27 22.52
N LEU A 51 -6.06 -12.91 23.81
CA LEU A 51 -6.55 -13.81 24.85
C LEU A 51 -8.05 -14.10 24.70
N GLN A 52 -8.86 -13.09 24.38
CA GLN A 52 -10.28 -13.25 24.04
C GLN A 52 -10.44 -14.17 22.82
N GLU A 53 -9.63 -13.99 21.76
CA GLU A 53 -9.65 -14.85 20.59
C GLU A 53 -9.29 -16.31 20.94
N ALA A 54 -8.32 -16.52 21.83
CA ALA A 54 -7.96 -17.86 22.29
C ALA A 54 -9.11 -18.54 23.06
N VAL A 55 -9.84 -17.79 23.88
CA VAL A 55 -11.03 -18.28 24.60
C VAL A 55 -12.15 -18.63 23.63
N GLU A 56 -12.45 -17.76 22.66
CA GLU A 56 -13.49 -18.00 21.65
C GLU A 56 -13.17 -19.23 20.80
N ALA A 57 -11.92 -19.37 20.36
CA ALA A 57 -11.46 -20.53 19.60
C ALA A 57 -11.54 -21.82 20.42
N THR A 58 -11.27 -21.75 21.73
CA THR A 58 -11.43 -22.87 22.65
C THR A 58 -12.90 -23.25 22.81
N SER A 59 -13.80 -22.28 22.94
CA SER A 59 -15.25 -22.54 23.00
C SER A 59 -15.75 -23.20 21.72
N ASP A 60 -15.38 -22.68 20.55
CA ASP A 60 -15.76 -23.25 19.26
C ASP A 60 -15.22 -24.69 19.10
N ALA A 61 -14.04 -24.99 19.64
CA ALA A 61 -13.48 -26.34 19.64
C ALA A 61 -14.20 -27.29 20.62
N MET A 62 -14.49 -26.84 21.84
CA MET A 62 -15.22 -27.61 22.86
C MET A 62 -16.61 -28.04 22.39
N ARG A 63 -17.28 -27.20 21.58
CA ARG A 63 -18.58 -27.52 20.97
C ARG A 63 -18.50 -28.70 19.98
N ARG A 64 -17.34 -28.92 19.35
CA ARG A 64 -17.14 -30.01 18.39
C ARG A 64 -16.72 -31.28 19.09
N LYS A 65 -15.81 -31.18 20.05
CA LYS A 65 -15.28 -32.30 20.84
C LYS A 65 -14.94 -31.84 22.25
N PRO A 66 -15.24 -32.64 23.28
CA PRO A 66 -14.85 -32.30 24.65
C PRO A 66 -13.32 -32.22 24.75
N ILE A 67 -12.83 -31.17 25.39
CA ILE A 67 -11.39 -30.93 25.60
C ILE A 67 -11.07 -31.32 27.04
N ALA A 68 -10.17 -32.29 27.23
CA ALA A 68 -9.81 -32.77 28.56
C ALA A 68 -8.99 -31.75 29.37
N ASN A 69 -8.12 -30.99 28.72
CA ASN A 69 -7.27 -29.97 29.35
C ASN A 69 -7.51 -28.60 28.71
N VAL A 70 -8.51 -27.89 29.23
CA VAL A 70 -8.88 -26.55 28.77
C VAL A 70 -7.73 -25.56 28.95
N HIS A 71 -7.02 -25.61 30.08
CA HIS A 71 -5.91 -24.70 30.39
C HIS A 71 -4.76 -24.80 29.38
N GLY A 72 -4.33 -26.02 29.09
CA GLY A 72 -3.27 -26.28 28.12
C GLY A 72 -3.69 -25.87 26.70
N TYR A 73 -4.97 -26.05 26.37
CA TYR A 73 -5.52 -25.68 25.08
C TYR A 73 -5.55 -24.16 24.87
N ILE A 74 -6.07 -23.39 25.83
CA ILE A 74 -6.04 -21.92 25.80
C ILE A 74 -4.61 -21.42 25.68
N THR A 75 -3.71 -21.94 26.51
CA THR A 75 -2.28 -21.56 26.49
C THR A 75 -1.65 -21.78 25.12
N THR A 76 -1.95 -22.92 24.49
CA THR A 76 -1.41 -23.26 23.17
C THR A 76 -1.94 -22.33 22.09
N ILE A 77 -3.25 -22.03 22.10
CA ILE A 77 -3.85 -21.12 21.12
C ILE A 77 -3.31 -19.71 21.31
N TYR A 78 -3.26 -19.23 22.55
CA TYR A 78 -2.74 -17.90 22.87
C TYR A 78 -1.33 -17.70 22.30
N LYS A 79 -0.40 -18.63 22.61
CA LYS A 79 0.98 -18.54 22.10
C LYS A 79 1.04 -18.52 20.58
N ARG A 80 0.26 -19.39 19.91
CA ARG A 80 0.19 -19.41 18.45
C ARG A 80 -0.34 -18.10 17.87
N ASN A 81 -1.34 -17.50 18.50
CA ASN A 81 -1.89 -16.22 18.07
C ASN A 81 -0.90 -15.08 18.29
N VAL A 82 -0.16 -15.07 19.40
CA VAL A 82 0.94 -14.13 19.64
C VAL A 82 2.01 -14.27 18.55
N ASP A 83 2.48 -15.48 18.29
CA ASP A 83 3.53 -15.73 17.29
C ASP A 83 3.06 -15.28 15.90
N LYS A 84 1.79 -15.52 15.56
CA LYS A 84 1.18 -15.07 14.31
C LYS A 84 1.05 -13.54 14.25
N SER A 85 0.71 -12.87 15.35
CA SER A 85 0.64 -11.41 15.40
C SER A 85 2.02 -10.80 15.15
N LEU A 86 3.04 -11.31 15.85
CA LEU A 86 4.41 -10.80 15.70
C LEU A 86 4.98 -11.07 14.30
N ASP A 87 4.66 -12.21 13.68
CA ASP A 87 5.03 -12.50 12.29
C ASP A 87 4.31 -11.55 11.32
N HIS A 88 3.04 -11.22 11.58
CA HIS A 88 2.33 -10.21 10.80
C HIS A 88 2.98 -8.83 10.93
N ASP A 89 3.29 -8.41 12.16
CA ASP A 89 3.89 -7.10 12.44
C ASP A 89 5.29 -6.95 11.83
N GLN A 90 6.08 -8.03 11.78
CA GLN A 90 7.37 -8.05 11.09
C GLN A 90 7.26 -7.80 9.57
N ASN A 91 6.10 -8.09 8.99
CA ASN A 91 5.83 -7.88 7.57
C ASN A 91 5.18 -6.52 7.28
N LEU A 92 4.83 -5.74 8.31
CA LEU A 92 4.29 -4.40 8.15
C LEU A 92 5.43 -3.39 8.00
N VAL A 93 5.37 -2.58 6.94
CA VAL A 93 6.25 -1.43 6.76
C VAL A 93 5.51 -0.22 7.32
N PRO A 94 5.98 0.39 8.43
CA PRO A 94 5.42 1.65 8.89
C PRO A 94 5.68 2.72 7.83
N VAL A 95 4.62 3.41 7.42
CA VAL A 95 4.67 4.54 6.50
C VAL A 95 4.33 5.81 7.25
N ASP A 96 4.94 6.91 6.85
CA ASP A 96 4.61 8.23 7.40
C ASP A 96 3.38 8.84 6.70
N ASP A 97 2.87 9.91 7.29
CA ASP A 97 1.71 10.63 6.76
C ASP A 97 2.02 11.22 5.37
N GLU A 98 3.28 11.62 5.12
CA GLU A 98 3.73 12.12 3.81
C GLU A 98 3.56 11.07 2.72
N PHE A 99 3.94 9.81 2.97
CA PHE A 99 3.72 8.70 2.03
C PHE A 99 2.22 8.48 1.73
N LEU A 100 1.35 8.62 2.73
CA LEU A 100 -0.10 8.49 2.54
C LEU A 100 -0.67 9.64 1.72
N GLU A 101 -0.20 10.87 1.93
CA GLU A 101 -0.57 12.03 1.12
C GLU A 101 -0.11 11.86 -0.33
N ASP A 102 1.13 11.42 -0.54
CA ASP A 102 1.66 11.14 -1.88
C ASP A 102 0.87 10.06 -2.62
N LEU A 103 0.46 9.00 -1.92
CA LEU A 103 -0.38 7.94 -2.50
C LEU A 103 -1.79 8.44 -2.85
N ALA A 104 -2.37 9.29 -2.00
CA ALA A 104 -3.66 9.92 -2.27
C ALA A 104 -3.58 10.87 -3.48
N ASN A 105 -2.49 11.62 -3.60
CA ASN A 105 -2.26 12.59 -4.67
C ASN A 105 -1.90 11.92 -6.01
N THR A 106 -1.23 10.77 -6.00
CA THR A 106 -0.91 10.01 -7.24
C THR A 106 -2.13 9.42 -7.93
N ASN A 107 -3.24 9.24 -7.22
CA ASN A 107 -4.51 8.78 -7.79
C ASN A 107 -5.39 9.92 -8.34
N HIS A 108 -4.89 11.16 -8.42
CA HIS A 108 -5.64 12.24 -9.05
C HIS A 108 -5.75 11.97 -10.55
N ALA A 109 -6.93 11.54 -11.00
CA ALA A 109 -7.25 11.53 -12.42
C ALA A 109 -7.27 12.99 -12.90
N PRO A 110 -6.51 13.34 -13.96
CA PRO A 110 -6.48 14.72 -14.43
C PRO A 110 -7.90 15.18 -14.76
N SER A 111 -8.23 16.40 -14.36
CA SER A 111 -9.49 17.03 -14.75
C SER A 111 -9.59 17.10 -16.27
N PHE A 112 -10.81 17.24 -16.79
CA PHE A 112 -11.02 17.37 -18.24
C PHE A 112 -10.25 18.56 -18.84
N GLU A 113 -10.16 19.66 -18.09
CA GLU A 113 -9.40 20.86 -18.48
C GLU A 113 -7.90 20.57 -18.56
N GLU A 114 -7.32 19.93 -17.54
CA GLU A 114 -5.91 19.52 -17.54
C GLU A 114 -5.60 18.55 -18.69
N TRP A 115 -6.47 17.57 -18.91
CA TRP A 115 -6.31 16.61 -20.01
C TRP A 115 -6.30 17.29 -21.39
N ILE A 116 -7.21 18.25 -21.62
CA ILE A 116 -7.21 19.05 -22.86
C ILE A 116 -5.94 19.89 -22.96
N HIS A 117 -5.52 20.54 -21.88
CA HIS A 117 -4.32 21.36 -21.87
C HIS A 117 -3.07 20.55 -22.18
N GLU A 118 -2.90 19.38 -21.56
CA GLU A 118 -1.80 18.46 -21.83
C GLU A 118 -1.79 18.02 -23.29
N ARG A 119 -2.95 17.65 -23.84
CA ARG A 119 -3.07 17.24 -25.23
C ARG A 119 -2.72 18.36 -26.21
N LEU A 120 -3.16 19.59 -25.93
CA LEU A 120 -2.86 20.76 -26.75
C LEU A 120 -1.37 21.12 -26.68
N ILE A 121 -0.74 20.99 -25.51
CA ILE A 121 0.71 21.16 -25.34
C ILE A 121 1.48 20.09 -26.12
N LEU A 122 1.07 18.82 -26.05
CA LEU A 122 1.69 17.74 -26.82
C LEU A 122 1.60 17.97 -28.32
N ASP A 123 0.44 18.43 -28.81
CA ASP A 123 0.26 18.78 -30.22
C ASP A 123 1.16 19.95 -30.64
N GLN A 124 1.37 20.95 -29.77
CA GLN A 124 2.34 22.02 -30.03
C GLN A 124 3.78 21.50 -30.09
N VAL A 125 4.15 20.59 -29.19
CA VAL A 125 5.47 19.95 -29.20
C VAL A 125 5.69 19.16 -30.49
N PHE A 126 4.70 18.38 -30.94
CA PHE A 126 4.82 17.62 -32.19
C PHE A 126 4.96 18.50 -33.43
N LYS A 127 4.25 19.63 -33.50
CA LYS A 127 4.39 20.60 -34.60
C LYS A 127 5.78 21.22 -34.70
N LEU A 128 6.55 21.22 -33.61
CA LEU A 128 7.91 21.76 -33.57
C LEU A 128 8.99 20.69 -33.85
N MET A 129 8.61 19.42 -33.93
CA MET A 129 9.53 18.33 -34.25
C MET A 129 9.63 18.13 -35.77
N ASP A 130 10.78 17.60 -36.21
CA ASP A 130 10.85 17.05 -37.56
C ASP A 130 9.97 15.79 -37.67
N PRO A 131 9.43 15.47 -38.87
CA PRO A 131 8.50 14.35 -39.04
C PRO A 131 9.03 12.98 -38.60
N TYR A 132 10.35 12.80 -38.63
CA TYR A 132 10.97 11.54 -38.22
C TYR A 132 11.03 11.40 -36.70
N THR A 133 11.38 12.47 -36.00
CA THR A 133 11.36 12.52 -34.53
C THR A 133 9.93 12.45 -34.00
N GLU A 134 8.99 13.17 -34.62
CA GLU A 134 7.56 13.10 -34.26
C GLU A 134 7.06 11.64 -34.30
N ARG A 135 7.39 10.91 -35.38
CA ARG A 135 6.99 9.50 -35.53
C ARG A 135 7.60 8.59 -34.47
N ILE A 136 8.84 8.83 -34.07
CA ILE A 136 9.48 8.12 -32.95
C ILE A 136 8.75 8.41 -31.64
N CYS A 137 8.42 9.68 -31.38
CA CYS A 137 7.69 10.08 -30.17
C CYS A 137 6.29 9.45 -30.10
N ARG A 138 5.53 9.43 -31.20
CA ARG A 138 4.21 8.79 -31.25
C ARG A 138 4.29 7.31 -30.92
N TRP A 139 5.24 6.58 -31.51
CA TRP A 139 5.44 5.17 -31.19
C TRP A 139 5.87 4.94 -29.74
N ARG A 140 6.66 5.85 -29.16
CA ARG A 140 7.01 5.78 -27.72
C ARG A 140 5.77 5.95 -26.83
N LEU A 141 4.88 6.88 -27.16
CA LEU A 141 3.61 7.07 -26.43
C LEU A 141 2.65 5.88 -26.59
N GLU A 142 2.70 5.20 -27.73
CA GLU A 142 1.95 3.95 -27.97
C GLU A 142 2.60 2.72 -27.31
N GLY A 143 3.73 2.88 -26.60
CA GLY A 143 4.37 1.81 -25.84
C GLY A 143 5.41 0.98 -26.60
N TYR A 144 5.82 1.41 -27.80
CA TYR A 144 6.88 0.71 -28.54
C TYR A 144 8.25 0.90 -27.89
N SER A 145 9.00 -0.19 -27.79
CA SER A 145 10.40 -0.17 -27.37
C SER A 145 11.31 0.43 -28.45
N GLU A 146 12.46 0.97 -28.04
CA GLU A 146 13.44 1.55 -28.97
C GLU A 146 13.93 0.53 -30.00
N SER A 147 14.05 -0.75 -29.63
CA SER A 147 14.46 -1.82 -30.54
C SER A 147 13.41 -2.10 -31.62
N GLN A 148 12.12 -2.08 -31.27
CA GLN A 148 11.02 -2.22 -32.24
C GLN A 148 10.97 -1.04 -33.21
N ILE A 149 11.16 0.18 -32.70
CA ILE A 149 11.21 1.40 -33.52
C ILE A 149 12.43 1.36 -34.46
N ALA A 150 13.60 1.01 -33.92
CA ALA A 150 14.85 0.89 -34.67
C ALA A 150 14.73 -0.10 -35.84
N LYS A 151 14.12 -1.27 -35.60
CA LYS A 151 13.84 -2.27 -36.65
C LYS A 151 12.96 -1.71 -37.77
N ARG A 152 11.92 -0.94 -37.44
CA ARG A 152 11.01 -0.32 -38.43
C ARG A 152 11.68 0.80 -39.22
N LEU A 153 12.55 1.58 -38.57
CA LEU A 153 13.25 2.70 -39.19
C LEU A 153 14.58 2.30 -39.85
N ARG A 154 14.98 1.03 -39.76
CA ARG A 154 16.30 0.53 -40.20
C ARG A 154 17.45 1.33 -39.57
N MET A 155 17.32 1.62 -38.27
CA MET A 155 18.30 2.32 -37.46
C MET A 155 18.80 1.40 -36.34
N THR A 156 19.84 1.82 -35.62
CA THR A 156 20.22 1.18 -34.34
C THR A 156 19.36 1.74 -33.20
N PRO A 157 19.10 0.98 -32.12
CA PRO A 157 18.36 1.49 -30.96
C PRO A 157 18.96 2.77 -30.38
N ASN A 158 20.29 2.84 -30.27
CA ASN A 158 20.99 4.02 -29.79
C ASN A 158 20.73 5.25 -30.69
N ALA A 159 20.72 5.08 -32.01
CA ALA A 159 20.42 6.18 -32.93
C ALA A 159 18.97 6.69 -32.78
N VAL A 160 18.02 5.80 -32.48
CA VAL A 160 16.64 6.19 -32.15
C VAL A 160 16.60 6.99 -30.85
N SER A 161 17.28 6.51 -29.80
CA SER A 161 17.32 7.17 -28.49
C SER A 161 17.92 8.58 -28.59
N VAL A 162 19.09 8.72 -29.24
CA VAL A 162 19.76 10.01 -29.45
C VAL A 162 18.87 10.97 -30.24
N ARG A 163 18.23 10.50 -31.31
CA ARG A 163 17.33 11.34 -32.11
C ARG A 163 16.11 11.79 -31.31
N TYR A 164 15.48 10.87 -30.57
CA TYR A 164 14.34 11.17 -29.70
C TYR A 164 14.68 12.23 -28.66
N THR A 165 15.76 12.04 -27.89
CA THR A 165 16.18 12.99 -26.85
C THR A 165 16.54 14.35 -27.44
N ARG A 166 17.24 14.38 -28.58
CA ARG A 166 17.62 15.63 -29.23
C ARG A 166 16.41 16.38 -29.75
N GLY A 167 15.52 15.73 -30.48
CA GLY A 167 14.33 16.36 -31.04
C GLY A 167 13.36 16.85 -29.97
N LEU A 168 13.24 16.14 -28.85
CA LEU A 168 12.51 16.64 -27.67
C LEU A 168 13.12 17.91 -27.08
N LYS A 169 14.45 17.94 -26.89
CA LYS A 169 15.14 19.13 -26.36
C LYS A 169 14.99 20.33 -27.28
N GLU A 170 15.11 20.13 -28.59
CA GLU A 170 14.96 21.19 -29.59
C GLU A 170 13.51 21.71 -29.62
N ALA A 171 12.51 20.82 -29.67
CA ALA A 171 11.09 21.21 -29.63
C ALA A 171 10.71 21.94 -28.33
N ALA A 172 11.18 21.45 -27.18
CA ALA A 172 10.94 22.09 -25.88
C ALA A 172 11.57 23.49 -25.82
N LYS A 173 12.80 23.65 -26.32
CA LYS A 173 13.48 24.95 -26.39
C LYS A 173 12.70 25.95 -27.26
N GLU A 174 12.20 25.52 -28.41
CA GLU A 174 11.41 26.36 -29.30
C GLU A 174 10.06 26.76 -28.68
N LEU A 175 9.38 25.82 -28.01
CA LEU A 175 8.13 26.08 -27.32
C LEU A 175 8.28 27.13 -26.21
N LEU A 176 9.33 27.00 -25.39
CA LEU A 176 9.65 27.95 -24.32
C LEU A 176 10.07 29.33 -24.88
N ARG A 177 10.78 29.36 -26.01
CA ARG A 177 11.18 30.60 -26.68
C ARG A 177 9.98 31.35 -27.29
N GLY A 178 8.99 30.63 -27.81
CA GLY A 178 7.74 31.19 -28.33
C GLY A 178 6.90 31.89 -27.26
N LYS A 179 6.79 31.28 -26.07
CA LYS A 179 6.09 31.89 -24.91
C LYS A 179 6.75 33.19 -24.43
N GLY A 180 8.07 33.33 -24.57
CA GLY A 180 8.81 34.56 -24.21
C GLY A 180 8.61 35.75 -25.17
N LYS A 181 8.25 35.50 -26.43
CA LYS A 181 7.99 36.57 -27.42
C LYS A 181 6.57 37.13 -27.33
N SER A 182 5.57 36.30 -27.03
CA SER A 182 4.18 36.72 -26.84
C SER A 182 4.02 37.71 -25.68
N LYS A 183 4.79 37.55 -24.59
CA LYS A 183 4.77 38.49 -23.44
C LYS A 183 5.37 39.86 -23.72
N ARG A 184 6.13 40.04 -24.81
CA ARG A 184 6.76 41.33 -25.18
C ARG A 184 5.94 42.12 -26.21
N SER A 185 5.00 41.51 -26.92
CA SER A 185 4.12 42.19 -27.87
C SER A 185 2.89 42.83 -27.22
N ASP A 186 2.46 42.35 -26.05
CA ASP A 186 1.32 42.92 -25.30
C ASP A 186 1.73 44.10 -24.38
N ALA A 187 2.96 44.61 -24.52
CA ALA A 187 3.51 45.70 -23.71
C ALA A 187 3.85 46.96 -24.54
N ARG A 188 3.19 47.16 -25.70
CA ARG A 188 3.31 48.38 -26.52
C ARG A 188 1.96 48.92 -26.93
#